data_AF-A0A5J4Q6Z9-F1
#
_entry.id   AF-A0A5J4Q6Z9-F1
#
_cell.length_a   1.000
_cell.length_b   1.000
_cell.length_c   1.000
_cell.angle_alpha   90.00
_cell.angle_beta   90.00
_cell.angle_gamma   90.00
#
_symmetry.space_group_name_H-M   'P 1'
#
loop_
_entity.id
_entity.type
_entity.pdbx_description
1 polymer ?
#
loop_
_entity_poly.entity_id
_entity_poly.type
_entity_poly.pdbx_seq_one_letter_code
_entity_poly.pdbx_strand_id
1 'polypeptide(L)' 'MTATIKRVSDRRELKKFIRFNYELYKNNPYSVPDLYSDMLNTFDRKKNAAFEFFEAEY' A
#
# COMPACT_ATOMS: atom_id res chain seq x y z
N MET A 1 14.06 1.08 20.67
CA MET A 1 13.75 1.08 19.22
C MET A 1 13.02 2.38 18.90
N THR A 2 13.56 3.19 17.99
CA THR A 2 12.89 4.38 17.46
C THR A 2 12.44 4.07 16.04
N ALA A 3 11.15 4.29 15.76
CA ALA A 3 10.59 4.16 14.43
C ALA A 3 10.32 5.56 13.87
N THR A 4 10.65 5.76 12.59
CA THR A 4 10.38 7.02 11.88
C THR A 4 9.19 6.82 10.97
N ILE A 5 8.21 7.71 11.05
CA ILE A 5 7.08 7.76 10.12
C ILE A 5 7.50 8.60 8.92
N LYS A 6 7.33 8.06 7.71
CA LYS A 6 7.65 8.72 6.45
C LYS A 6 6.49 8.56 5.49
N ARG A 7 6.03 9.68 4.92
CA ARG A 7 5.07 9.70 3.80
C ARG A 7 5.71 9.13 2.53
N VAL A 8 4.97 8.30 1.82
CA VAL A 8 5.28 7.81 0.49
C VAL A 8 5.21 8.97 -0.50
N SER A 9 6.34 9.24 -1.14
CA SER A 9 6.51 10.38 -2.04
C SER A 9 6.55 10.00 -3.52
N ASP A 10 6.79 8.73 -3.82
CA ASP A 10 6.95 8.27 -5.20
C ASP A 10 6.39 6.86 -5.45
N ARG A 11 6.34 6.49 -6.73
CA ARG A 11 5.81 5.19 -7.17
C ARG A 11 6.66 4.01 -6.69
N ARG A 12 7.97 4.18 -6.51
CA ARG A 12 8.85 3.12 -6.00
C ARG A 12 8.57 2.86 -4.53
N GLU A 13 8.38 3.92 -3.75
CA GLU A 13 7.99 3.88 -2.35
C GLU A 13 6.60 3.27 -2.17
N LEU A 14 5.63 3.62 -3.04
CA LEU A 14 4.30 3.00 -3.01
C LEU A 14 4.37 1.48 -3.23
N LYS A 15 5.18 1.04 -4.20
CA LYS A 15 5.39 -0.41 -4.42
C LYS A 15 6.04 -1.08 -3.21
N LYS A 16 6.96 -0.40 -2.52
CA LYS A 16 7.58 -0.90 -1.28
C LYS A 16 6.55 -0.99 -0.16
N PHE A 17 5.68 0.01 -0.04
CA PHE A 17 4.59 0.04 0.93
C PHE A 17 3.61 -1.12 0.73
N ILE A 18 3.15 -1.36 -0.51
CA ILE A 18 2.28 -2.50 -0.84
C ILE A 18 2.95 -3.83 -0.49
N ARG A 19 4.22 -4.01 -0.90
CA ARG A 19 4.96 -5.26 -0.65
C ARG A 19 5.25 -5.50 0.83
N PHE A 20 5.28 -4.46 1.65
CA PHE A 20 5.52 -4.62 3.09
C PHE A 20 4.47 -5.52 3.74
N ASN A 21 3.21 -5.44 3.32
CA ASN A 21 2.16 -6.34 3.80
C ASN A 21 2.49 -7.82 3.52
N TYR A 22 3.00 -8.13 2.32
CA TYR A 22 3.38 -9.49 1.94
C TYR A 22 4.53 -10.03 2.77
N GLU A 23 5.55 -9.20 3.04
CA GLU A 23 6.68 -9.60 3.89
C GLU A 23 6.24 -9.77 5.34
N LEU A 24 5.36 -8.89 5.84
CA LEU A 24 4.86 -8.94 7.21
C LEU A 24 4.07 -10.24 7.49
N TYR A 25 3.26 -10.69 6.53
CA TYR A 25 2.41 -11.86 6.69
C TYR A 25 2.90 -13.12 5.97
N LYS A 26 4.14 -13.12 5.48
CA LYS A 26 4.69 -14.20 4.64
C LYS A 26 4.55 -15.62 5.22
N ASN A 27 4.63 -15.74 6.54
CA ASN A 27 4.56 -17.03 7.25
C ASN A 27 3.22 -17.25 7.96
N ASN A 28 2.22 -16.40 7.72
CA ASN A 28 0.89 -16.56 8.31
C ASN A 28 0.04 -17.49 7.42
N PRO A 29 -0.32 -18.71 7.88
CA PRO A 29 -1.08 -19.67 7.08
C PRO A 29 -2.52 -19.21 6.76
N TYR A 30 -3.00 -18.16 7.43
CA TYR A 30 -4.32 -17.59 7.23
C TYR A 30 -4.31 -16.28 6.42
N SER A 31 -3.13 -15.84 5.97
CA SER A 31 -3.01 -14.63 5.15
C SER A 31 -3.09 -14.97 3.68
N VAL A 32 -4.12 -14.46 3.01
CA VAL A 32 -4.22 -14.49 1.55
C VAL A 32 -3.81 -13.10 1.04
N PRO A 33 -2.69 -12.97 0.31
CA PRO A 33 -2.27 -11.67 -0.20
C PRO A 33 -3.22 -11.17 -1.30
N ASP A 34 -3.51 -9.88 -1.29
CA ASP A 34 -4.25 -9.22 -2.35
C ASP A 34 -3.47 -9.21 -3.67
N LEU A 35 -4.19 -9.13 -4.80
CA LEU A 35 -3.58 -8.97 -6.11
C LEU A 35 -2.79 -7.66 -6.18
N TYR A 36 -1.54 -7.76 -6.59
CA TYR A 36 -0.63 -6.62 -6.63
C TYR A 36 -1.10 -5.49 -7.57
N SER A 37 -1.74 -5.84 -8.69
CA SER A 37 -2.36 -4.88 -9.61
C SER A 37 -3.48 -4.09 -8.96
N ASP A 38 -4.27 -4.75 -8.12
CA ASP A 38 -5.45 -4.17 -7.49
C ASP A 38 -5.01 -3.21 -6.41
N MET A 39 -4.03 -3.61 -5.59
CA MET A 39 -3.41 -2.71 -4.61
C MET A 39 -2.80 -1.48 -5.27
N LEU A 40 -2.13 -1.64 -6.43
CA LEU A 40 -1.61 -0.50 -7.18
C LEU A 40 -2.70 0.47 -7.62
N ASN A 41 -3.86 -0.03 -8.07
CA ASN A 41 -4.96 0.82 -8.51
C ASN A 41 -5.69 1.46 -7.31
N THR A 42 -5.86 0.73 -6.20
CA THR A 42 -6.48 1.22 -4.96
C THR A 42 -5.74 2.41 -4.39
N PHE A 43 -4.41 2.39 -4.38
CA PHE A 43 -3.60 3.51 -3.88
C PHE A 43 -3.27 4.56 -4.95
N ASP A 44 -3.64 4.36 -6.21
CA ASP A 44 -3.44 5.35 -7.27
C ASP A 44 -4.57 6.38 -7.24
N ARG A 45 -4.24 7.60 -6.80
CA ARG A 45 -5.19 8.72 -6.72
C ARG A 45 -5.88 9.07 -8.04
N LYS A 46 -5.28 8.71 -9.18
CA LYS A 46 -5.88 8.96 -10.51
C LYS A 46 -6.81 7.84 -10.97
N LYS A 47 -6.73 6.65 -10.36
CA LYS A 47 -7.50 5.48 -10.79
C LYS A 47 -8.58 5.10 -9.80
N ASN A 48 -8.36 5.32 -8.51
CA ASN A 48 -9.35 5.04 -7.50
C ASN A 48 -10.32 6.22 -7.36
N ALA A 49 -11.55 6.02 -7.82
CA ALA A 49 -12.63 7.01 -7.77
C ALA A 49 -12.97 7.49 -6.35
N ALA A 50 -12.59 6.75 -5.30
CA ALA A 50 -12.75 7.21 -3.92
C ALA A 50 -12.04 8.55 -3.67
N PHE A 51 -10.94 8.83 -4.37
CA PHE A 51 -10.21 10.09 -4.25
C PHE A 51 -10.92 11.30 -4.86
N GLU A 52 -12.04 11.10 -5.56
CA GLU A 52 -12.92 12.20 -5.97
C GLU A 52 -13.67 12.81 -4.76
N PHE A 53 -13.80 12.06 -3.67
CA PHE A 53 -14.58 12.44 -2.48
C PHE A 53 -13.77 12.41 -1.18
N PHE A 54 -12.66 11.68 -1.15
CA PHE A 54 -11.87 11.44 0.06
C PHE A 54 -10.39 11.74 -0.14
N GLU A 55 -9.72 12.15 0.95
CA GLU A 55 -8.28 12.34 1.00
C GLU A 55 -7.62 11.23 1.81
N ALA A 56 -6.44 10.75 1.37
CA ALA A 56 -5.64 9.80 2.14
C ALA A 56 -4.15 9.98 1.87
N GLU A 57 -3.35 9.91 2.94
CA GLU A 57 -1.89 9.90 2.90
C GLU A 57 -1.38 8.53 3.35
N TYR A 58 -0.31 8.05 2.71
CA TYR A 58 0.32 6.77 2.98
C TYR A 58 1.84 6.93 3.08
#